data_AF-A0A7U9CQK6-F1
#
_entry.id   AF-A0A7U9CQK6-F1
#
_cell.length_a   1.000
_cell.length_b   1.000
_cell.length_c   1.000
_cell.angle_alpha   90.00
_cell.angle_beta   90.00
_cell.angle_gamma   90.00
#
_symmetry.space_group_name_H-M   'P 1'
#
loop_
_entity.id
_entity.type
_entity.pdbx_description
1 polymer ?
#
loop_
_entity_poly.entity_id
_entity_poly.type
_entity_poly.pdbx_seq_one_letter_code
_entity_poly.pdbx_strand_id
1 'polypeptide(L)'
;MDVQTLESSDVLSFTLDQAHRCFEMVVSLNDGCRCKLTAWNVDGAELTIRLGALHIQNSRVLGELEGVSFVENVLSLEGDFGDMTIEANTVLVEKLS
;
A
#
# COMPACT_ATOMS: atom_id res chain seq x y z
N MET A 1 0.81 4.86 -12.38
CA MET A 1 -0.63 4.52 -12.51
C MET A 1 -1.38 5.24 -11.42
N ASP A 2 -2.69 5.36 -11.53
CA ASP A 2 -3.49 5.95 -10.45
C ASP A 2 -3.68 4.93 -9.32
N VAL A 3 -3.77 5.37 -8.07
CA VAL A 3 -3.86 4.46 -6.92
C VAL A 3 -5.16 3.66 -6.94
N GLN A 4 -6.25 4.26 -7.46
CA GLN A 4 -7.55 3.61 -7.64
C GLN A 4 -7.50 2.42 -8.60
N THR A 5 -6.48 2.32 -9.46
CA THR A 5 -6.31 1.15 -10.34
C THR A 5 -5.92 -0.12 -9.57
N LEU A 6 -5.59 0.01 -8.29
CA LEU A 6 -5.25 -1.11 -7.41
C LEU A 6 -6.48 -1.65 -6.66
N GLU A 7 -7.63 -0.98 -6.69
CA GLU A 7 -8.86 -1.52 -6.08
C GLU A 7 -9.20 -2.88 -6.68
N SER A 8 -9.74 -3.77 -5.84
CA SER A 8 -10.05 -5.17 -6.18
C SER A 8 -8.84 -5.99 -6.61
N SER A 9 -7.64 -5.69 -6.09
CA SER A 9 -6.42 -6.47 -6.33
C SER A 9 -6.07 -7.36 -5.14
N ASP A 10 -5.37 -8.46 -5.41
CA ASP A 10 -4.84 -9.32 -4.36
C ASP A 10 -3.57 -8.71 -3.77
N VAL A 11 -3.56 -8.44 -2.46
CA VAL A 11 -2.36 -7.95 -1.77
C VAL A 11 -1.39 -9.09 -1.52
N LEU A 12 -0.17 -8.95 -2.02
CA LEU A 12 0.88 -9.97 -1.92
C LEU A 12 1.83 -9.72 -0.75
N SER A 13 2.13 -8.45 -0.47
CA SER A 13 3.07 -8.09 0.60
C SER A 13 2.96 -6.62 1.00
N PHE A 14 3.30 -6.34 2.26
CA PHE A 14 3.65 -5.03 2.76
C PHE A 14 5.11 -5.03 3.23
N THR A 15 5.81 -3.94 3.00
CA THR A 15 7.15 -3.69 3.51
C THR A 15 7.20 -2.28 4.06
N LEU A 16 7.73 -2.13 5.26
CA LEU A 16 8.13 -0.85 5.82
C LEU A 16 9.64 -0.94 6.09
N ASP A 17 10.41 0.02 5.58
CA ASP A 17 11.84 0.04 5.84
C ASP A 17 12.14 0.31 7.33
N GLN A 18 13.34 -0.06 7.78
CA GLN A 18 13.72 0.05 9.19
C GLN A 18 13.70 1.49 9.72
N ALA A 19 13.92 2.47 8.84
CA ALA A 19 13.90 3.89 9.19
C ALA A 19 12.50 4.50 9.11
N HIS A 20 11.48 3.72 8.73
CA HIS A 20 10.11 4.18 8.48
C HIS A 20 9.99 5.32 7.48
N ARG A 21 10.85 5.40 6.47
CA ARG A 21 10.86 6.42 5.42
C ARG A 21 10.22 5.97 4.13
N CYS A 22 10.04 4.67 3.95
CA CYS A 22 9.48 4.10 2.74
C CYS A 22 8.54 2.94 3.08
N PHE A 23 7.30 3.05 2.62
CA PHE A 23 6.33 1.97 2.61
C PHE A 23 6.17 1.44 1.19
N GLU A 24 6.16 0.12 1.04
CA GLU A 24 5.88 -0.56 -0.21
C GLU A 24 4.75 -1.58 -0.02
N MET A 25 3.84 -1.62 -0.97
CA MET A 25 2.81 -2.65 -1.11
C MET A 25 2.92 -3.26 -2.50
N VAL A 26 2.92 -4.58 -2.59
CA VAL A 26 2.86 -5.29 -3.87
C VAL A 26 1.52 -5.98 -4.00
N VAL A 27 0.86 -5.78 -5.14
CA VAL A 27 -0.44 -6.38 -5.45
C VAL A 27 -0.42 -7.13 -6.78
N SER A 28 -1.38 -8.02 -6.97
CA SER A 28 -1.70 -8.66 -8.25
C SER A 28 -3.07 -8.19 -8.72
N LEU A 29 -3.13 -7.57 -9.89
CA LEU A 29 -4.38 -7.18 -10.54
C LEU A 29 -5.11 -8.42 -11.10
N ASN A 30 -6.39 -8.24 -11.46
CA ASN A 30 -7.24 -9.29 -12.03
C ASN A 30 -6.73 -9.89 -13.35
N ASP A 31 -5.92 -9.16 -14.11
CA ASP A 31 -5.27 -9.65 -15.32
C ASP A 31 -3.94 -10.39 -15.05
N GLY A 32 -3.58 -10.58 -13.77
CA GLY A 32 -2.33 -11.19 -13.31
C GLY A 32 -1.13 -10.24 -13.36
N CYS A 33 -1.31 -8.99 -13.79
CA CYS A 33 -0.25 -7.98 -13.76
C CYS A 33 0.08 -7.63 -12.31
N ARG A 34 1.36 -7.59 -11.98
CA ARG A 34 1.81 -7.18 -10.64
C ARG A 34 2.13 -5.70 -10.64
N CYS A 35 1.72 -5.02 -9.57
CA CYS A 35 2.02 -3.61 -9.36
C CYS A 35 2.67 -3.42 -7.99
N LYS A 36 3.52 -2.41 -7.89
CA LYS A 36 4.05 -1.92 -6.62
C LYS A 36 3.53 -0.51 -6.38
N LEU A 37 2.96 -0.30 -5.20
CA LEU A 37 2.68 1.00 -4.64
C LEU A 37 3.81 1.34 -3.66
N THR A 38 4.39 2.53 -3.80
CA THR A 38 5.46 3.03 -2.93
C THR A 38 5.02 4.38 -2.36
N ALA A 39 5.18 4.60 -1.05
CA ALA A 39 4.89 5.87 -0.38
C ALA A 39 6.10 6.35 0.43
N TRP A 40 6.45 7.64 0.31
CA TRP A 40 7.60 8.25 0.99
C TRP A 40 7.44 9.78 1.12
N ASN A 41 8.29 10.38 1.95
CA ASN A 41 8.44 11.84 2.01
C ASN A 41 9.69 12.30 1.24
N VAL A 42 9.57 13.28 0.34
CA VAL A 42 10.68 13.78 -0.49
C VAL A 42 11.88 14.34 0.30
N ASP A 43 11.64 14.84 1.50
CA ASP A 43 12.67 15.36 2.41
C ASP A 43 13.38 14.25 3.21
N GLY A 44 12.94 13.00 3.07
CA GLY A 44 13.46 11.85 3.79
C GLY A 44 12.96 11.77 5.25
N ALA A 45 11.94 12.54 5.62
CA ALA A 45 11.29 12.42 6.93
C ALA A 45 10.59 11.07 7.10
N GLU A 46 10.46 10.63 8.33
CA GLU A 46 9.72 9.41 8.68
C GLU A 46 8.23 9.56 8.31
N LEU A 47 7.60 8.44 7.97
CA LEU A 47 6.19 8.31 7.69
C LEU A 47 5.42 8.19 9.01
N THR A 48 4.32 8.94 9.14
CA THR A 48 3.33 8.64 10.18
C THR A 48 2.41 7.54 9.67
N ILE A 49 2.39 6.39 10.36
CA ILE A 49 1.55 5.24 10.00
C ILE A 49 0.56 4.99 11.14
N ARG A 50 -0.72 4.87 10.79
CA ARG A 50 -1.79 4.52 11.72
C ARG A 50 -2.41 3.21 11.25
N LEU A 51 -2.49 2.26 12.15
CA LEU A 51 -3.14 0.97 11.92
C LEU A 51 -4.45 0.99 12.70
N GLY A 52 -5.58 0.74 12.03
CA GLY A 52 -6.84 0.44 12.70
C GLY A 52 -6.87 -1.03 13.08
N ALA A 53 -7.52 -1.84 12.26
CA ALA A 53 -7.37 -3.29 12.27
C ALA A 53 -6.15 -3.69 11.41
N LEU A 54 -5.35 -4.65 11.88
CA LEU A 54 -4.32 -5.27 11.06
C LEU A 54 -4.29 -6.77 11.34
N HIS A 55 -4.60 -7.56 10.32
CA HIS A 55 -4.58 -9.02 10.38
C HIS A 55 -3.60 -9.57 9.35
N ILE A 56 -2.41 -9.94 9.81
CA ILE A 56 -1.38 -10.56 8.98
C ILE A 56 -1.25 -12.03 9.39
N GLN A 57 -1.45 -12.92 8.43
CA GLN A 57 -1.27 -14.35 8.58
C GLN A 57 -0.24 -14.86 7.57
N ASN A 58 0.33 -16.03 7.83
CA ASN A 58 1.26 -16.67 6.90
C ASN A 58 0.47 -17.27 5.73
N SER A 59 0.21 -16.44 4.72
CA SER A 59 -0.50 -16.80 3.49
C SER A 59 0.25 -16.26 2.27
N ARG A 60 -0.07 -16.82 1.09
CA ARG A 60 0.48 -16.35 -0.19
C ARG A 60 -0.09 -14.99 -0.61
N VAL A 61 -1.30 -14.69 -0.15
CA VAL A 61 -2.06 -13.46 -0.42
C VAL A 61 -2.59 -12.99 0.94
N LEU A 62 -2.35 -11.71 1.26
CA LEU A 62 -2.78 -11.08 2.51
C LEU A 62 -4.28 -10.73 2.48
N GLY A 63 -4.89 -10.78 1.30
CA GLY A 63 -6.31 -10.66 1.03
C GLY A 63 -6.58 -9.61 -0.04
N GLU A 64 -7.86 -9.30 -0.28
CA GLU A 64 -8.25 -8.33 -1.30
C GLU A 64 -8.06 -6.88 -0.79
N LEU A 65 -7.61 -5.99 -1.67
CA LEU A 65 -7.63 -4.53 -1.46
C LEU A 65 -8.99 -3.99 -1.91
N GLU A 66 -9.82 -3.60 -0.96
CA GLU A 66 -11.19 -3.15 -1.22
C GLU A 66 -11.27 -1.63 -1.41
N GLY A 67 -10.41 -0.88 -0.73
CA GLY A 67 -10.37 0.59 -0.80
C GLY A 67 -8.95 1.13 -0.83
N VAL A 68 -8.70 2.08 -1.74
CA VAL A 68 -7.45 2.84 -1.77
C VAL A 68 -7.68 4.29 -2.20
N SER A 69 -7.10 5.22 -1.46
CA SER A 69 -7.15 6.64 -1.81
C SER A 69 -5.90 7.38 -1.39
N PHE A 70 -5.56 8.45 -2.10
CA PHE A 70 -4.50 9.38 -1.73
C PHE A 70 -5.02 10.81 -1.79
N VAL A 71 -5.32 11.40 -0.64
CA VAL A 71 -5.93 12.72 -0.51
C VAL A 71 -5.19 13.51 0.56
N GLU A 72 -4.83 14.77 0.27
CA GLU A 72 -4.17 15.67 1.22
C GLU A 72 -2.93 15.04 1.91
N ASN A 73 -2.12 14.30 1.14
CA ASN A 73 -0.93 13.57 1.62
C ASN A 73 -1.23 12.40 2.56
N VAL A 74 -2.45 11.89 2.56
CA VAL A 74 -2.84 10.70 3.32
C VAL A 74 -3.18 9.59 2.34
N LEU A 75 -2.37 8.53 2.34
CA LEU A 75 -2.69 7.27 1.68
C LEU A 75 -3.53 6.44 2.65
N SER A 76 -4.74 6.08 2.25
CA SER A 76 -5.62 5.18 2.99
C SER A 76 -5.75 3.86 2.25
N LEU A 77 -5.65 2.75 2.97
CA LEU A 77 -5.76 1.39 2.45
C LEU A 77 -6.74 0.60 3.32
N GLU A 78 -7.67 -0.11 2.69
CA GLU A 78 -8.67 -0.96 3.34
C GLU A 78 -8.80 -2.28 2.58
N GLY A 79 -8.87 -3.38 3.31
CA GLY A 79 -9.09 -4.71 2.74
C GLY A 79 -9.20 -5.78 3.82
N ASP A 80 -9.13 -7.04 3.39
CA ASP A 80 -9.19 -8.20 4.31
C ASP A 80 -8.08 -8.19 5.38
N PHE A 81 -6.94 -7.58 5.06
CA PHE A 81 -5.82 -7.40 5.98
C PHE A 81 -6.11 -6.33 7.06
N GLY A 82 -7.23 -5.61 6.97
CA GLY A 82 -7.63 -4.52 7.84
C GLY A 82 -7.49 -3.14 7.18
N ASP A 83 -7.30 -2.10 7.99
CA ASP A 83 -7.25 -0.71 7.57
C ASP A 83 -5.97 -0.02 8.07
N MET A 84 -5.38 0.79 7.20
CA MET A 84 -4.23 1.62 7.55
C MET A 84 -4.22 2.96 6.82
N THR A 85 -3.68 3.97 7.48
CA THR A 85 -3.37 5.26 6.86
C THR A 85 -1.89 5.61 7.00
N ILE A 86 -1.35 6.24 5.97
CA ILE A 86 0.05 6.64 5.86
C ILE A 86 0.08 8.10 5.44
N GLU A 87 0.66 8.97 6.27
CA GLU A 87 0.93 10.35 5.91
C GLU A 87 2.23 10.40 5.11
N ALA A 88 2.13 10.65 3.80
CA ALA A 88 3.22 10.70 2.84
C ALA A 88 2.97 11.79 1.80
N ASN A 89 3.98 12.59 1.45
CA ASN A 89 3.83 13.60 0.40
C ASN A 89 4.00 13.07 -1.03
N THR A 90 4.45 11.82 -1.18
CA THR A 90 4.62 11.18 -2.49
C THR A 90 4.13 9.74 -2.47
N VAL A 91 3.38 9.37 -3.51
CA VAL A 91 2.98 8.00 -3.82
C VAL A 91 3.29 7.71 -5.29
N LEU A 92 3.80 6.52 -5.57
CA LEU A 92 4.05 6.02 -6.92
C LEU A 92 3.47 4.62 -7.08
N VAL A 93 2.76 4.41 -8.20
CA VAL A 93 2.31 3.09 -8.63
C VAL A 93 2.99 2.70 -9.93
N GLU A 94 3.74 1.61 -9.89
CA GLU A 94 4.52 1.06 -11.00
C GLU A 94 4.13 -0.39 -11.30
N LYS A 95 4.15 -0.78 -12.59
CA LYS A 95 4.01 -2.19 -12.98
C LYS A 95 5.34 -2.90 -12.76
N LEU A 96 5.28 -4.11 -12.22
CA LEU A 96 6.43 -4.99 -12.07
C LEU A 96 6.53 -5.91 -13.28
N SER A 97 7.73 -5.97 -13.88
CA SER A 97 8.09 -6.85 -15.00
C SER A 97 8.33 -8.29 -14.58
#